data_AF-A0A0A0N4Q4-F1
#
_entry.id   AF-A0A0A0N4Q4-F1
#
_cell.length_a   1.000
_cell.length_b   1.000
_cell.length_c   1.000
_cell.angle_alpha   90.00
_cell.angle_beta   90.00
_cell.angle_gamma   90.00
#
_symmetry.space_group_name_H-M   'P 1'
#
loop_
_entity.id
_entity.type
_entity.pdbx_description
1 polymer ?
#
loop_
_entity_poly.entity_id
_entity_poly.type
_entity_poly.pdbx_seq_one_letter_code
_entity_poly.pdbx_strand_id
1 'polypeptide(L)'
;MDVNAAYLSALKAWLPIGKLEHSTGTDGVDPKRSGVHLITPSPWHHPHLPDPLGDRDQPGPVWVTNATLRLLLRISGPKHGLLDPPVIHESWTSGATENFLDALRKTLTAARETAIAEDDTITFEYIKAMYSKFISTMGESVHNREMVRPDWMHIIHSQAYANLWGKAYKAHQAGLDVIAMMGTDELHVTGDWRQVFPEGRGVAQMKIKHSDAKASGEYTIGTAAR
;
A
#
# COMPACT_ATOMS: atom_id res chain seq x y z
N MET A 1 13.82 -6.36 -2.77
CA MET A 1 13.98 -4.91 -2.96
C MET A 1 13.11 -4.18 -1.96
N ASP A 2 13.47 -2.95 -1.60
CA ASP A 2 12.77 -2.12 -0.62
C ASP A 2 12.24 -0.85 -1.31
N VAL A 3 10.97 -0.51 -1.07
CA VAL A 3 10.34 0.74 -1.51
C VAL A 3 10.70 1.84 -0.52
N ASN A 4 11.39 2.86 -1.00
CA ASN A 4 11.71 4.01 -0.17
C ASN A 4 10.44 4.78 0.23
N ALA A 5 10.33 5.08 1.52
CA ALA A 5 9.30 5.98 2.04
C ALA A 5 7.86 5.59 1.64
N ALA A 6 7.54 4.28 1.73
CA ALA A 6 6.24 3.73 1.37
C ALA A 6 5.08 4.46 2.08
N TYR A 7 5.19 4.65 3.39
CA TYR A 7 4.19 5.37 4.19
C TYR A 7 4.08 6.86 3.86
N LEU A 8 5.21 7.53 3.59
CA LEU A 8 5.19 8.93 3.15
C LEU A 8 4.45 9.06 1.81
N SER A 9 4.71 8.14 0.88
CA SER A 9 4.01 8.09 -0.41
C SER A 9 2.51 7.83 -0.24
N ALA A 10 2.14 6.98 0.73
CA ALA A 10 0.77 6.60 1.04
C ALA A 10 -0.05 7.72 1.71
N LEU A 11 0.58 8.83 2.15
CA LEU A 11 -0.15 10.01 2.65
C LEU A 11 -1.05 10.65 1.59
N LYS A 12 -0.87 10.30 0.30
CA LYS A 12 -1.77 10.71 -0.80
C LYS A 12 -2.99 9.77 -0.94
N ALA A 13 -3.44 9.15 0.14
CA ALA A 13 -4.66 8.34 0.15
C ALA A 13 -5.92 9.21 0.16
N TRP A 14 -7.05 8.66 -0.31
CA TRP A 14 -8.36 9.29 -0.15
C TRP A 14 -8.83 9.14 1.29
N LEU A 15 -8.82 10.23 2.06
CA LEU A 15 -9.15 10.22 3.49
C LEU A 15 -10.55 10.79 3.75
N PRO A 16 -11.40 10.10 4.54
CA PRO A 16 -12.71 10.63 4.93
C PRO A 16 -12.57 11.87 5.82
N ILE A 17 -13.29 12.95 5.51
CA ILE A 17 -13.21 14.21 6.27
C ILE A 17 -14.30 14.36 7.35
N GLY A 18 -15.39 13.61 7.23
CA GLY A 18 -16.56 13.73 8.10
C GLY A 18 -16.81 12.48 8.94
N LYS A 19 -17.93 12.50 9.67
CA LYS A 19 -18.46 11.31 10.32
C LYS A 19 -18.83 10.27 9.26
N LEU A 20 -18.46 9.02 9.48
CA LEU A 20 -18.83 7.94 8.57
C LEU A 20 -20.33 7.66 8.67
N GLU A 21 -20.95 7.53 7.52
CA GLU A 21 -22.36 7.21 7.34
C GLU A 21 -22.48 5.80 6.78
N HIS A 22 -23.44 5.06 7.31
CA HIS A 22 -23.75 3.71 6.86
C HIS A 22 -24.55 3.73 5.56
N SER A 23 -24.27 2.75 4.71
CA SER A 23 -24.94 2.54 3.43
C SER A 23 -24.87 1.06 3.07
N THR A 24 -25.88 0.55 2.37
CA THR A 24 -25.96 -0.84 1.94
C THR A 24 -25.64 -0.98 0.45
N GLY A 25 -25.15 -2.15 0.04
CA GLY A 25 -24.78 -2.42 -1.35
C GLY A 25 -23.72 -1.45 -1.87
N THR A 26 -23.88 -1.02 -3.11
CA THR A 26 -22.94 -0.13 -3.80
C THR A 26 -23.17 1.36 -3.50
N ASP A 27 -24.21 1.73 -2.75
CA ASP A 27 -24.58 3.14 -2.52
C ASP A 27 -23.50 3.93 -1.77
N GLY A 28 -22.69 3.23 -0.98
CA GLY A 28 -21.53 3.80 -0.28
C GLY A 28 -20.25 3.89 -1.12
N VAL A 29 -20.25 3.38 -2.35
CA VAL A 29 -19.08 3.31 -3.22
C VAL A 29 -19.13 4.43 -4.24
N ASP A 30 -18.48 5.55 -3.88
CA ASP A 30 -18.38 6.74 -4.71
C ASP A 30 -16.90 7.17 -4.83
N PRO A 31 -16.43 7.59 -6.02
CA PRO A 31 -15.07 8.11 -6.22
C PRO A 31 -14.66 9.26 -5.28
N LYS A 32 -15.61 10.01 -4.72
CA LYS A 32 -15.42 11.12 -3.78
C LYS A 32 -15.67 10.73 -2.32
N ARG A 33 -15.97 9.46 -2.03
CA ARG A 33 -16.14 8.93 -0.68
C ARG A 33 -15.00 7.99 -0.28
N SER A 34 -14.80 7.87 1.03
CA SER A 34 -13.81 6.98 1.62
C SER A 34 -14.23 6.52 3.01
N GLY A 35 -13.65 5.41 3.47
CA GLY A 35 -14.00 4.74 4.70
C GLY A 35 -13.68 3.25 4.63
N VAL A 36 -14.59 2.43 5.15
CA VAL A 36 -14.46 0.96 5.19
C VAL A 36 -15.69 0.28 4.58
N HIS A 37 -15.47 -0.91 4.03
CA HIS A 37 -16.46 -1.65 3.24
C HIS A 37 -16.43 -3.13 3.63
N LEU A 38 -17.59 -3.72 3.87
CA LEU A 38 -17.74 -5.16 4.00
C LEU A 38 -17.93 -5.75 2.61
N ILE A 39 -17.00 -6.59 2.18
CA ILE A 39 -17.03 -7.21 0.86
C ILE A 39 -16.88 -8.72 0.92
N THR A 40 -17.46 -9.43 -0.03
CA THR A 40 -17.01 -10.79 -0.40
C THR A 40 -16.15 -10.66 -1.64
N PRO A 41 -14.82 -10.84 -1.54
CA PRO A 41 -13.96 -10.79 -2.70
C PRO A 41 -14.07 -12.07 -3.51
N SER A 42 -13.87 -11.92 -4.82
CA SER A 42 -13.77 -13.05 -5.73
C SER A 42 -12.50 -13.85 -5.46
N PRO A 43 -12.51 -15.17 -5.72
CA PRO A 43 -11.31 -15.98 -5.61
C PRO A 43 -10.14 -15.42 -6.41
N TRP A 44 -8.96 -15.39 -5.82
CA TRP A 44 -7.71 -15.02 -6.50
C TRP A 44 -7.04 -16.28 -7.05
N HIS A 45 -6.81 -16.31 -8.37
CA HIS A 45 -6.24 -17.47 -9.06
C HIS A 45 -5.00 -17.12 -9.90
N HIS A 46 -4.47 -15.90 -9.76
CA HIS A 46 -3.32 -15.50 -10.58
C HIS A 46 -2.04 -16.23 -10.13
N PRO A 47 -1.37 -16.99 -11.02
CA PRO A 47 -0.25 -17.86 -10.63
C PRO A 47 1.05 -17.10 -10.32
N HIS A 48 1.19 -15.86 -10.80
CA HIS A 48 2.45 -15.11 -10.74
C HIS A 48 2.35 -13.78 -9.99
N LEU A 49 1.22 -13.50 -9.35
CA LEU A 49 1.03 -12.25 -8.62
C LEU A 49 0.44 -12.57 -7.25
N PRO A 50 0.91 -11.89 -6.19
CA PRO A 50 0.38 -12.09 -4.85
C PRO A 50 -1.08 -11.64 -4.79
N ASP A 51 -1.83 -12.27 -3.88
CA ASP A 51 -3.21 -11.89 -3.62
C ASP A 51 -3.26 -10.40 -3.20
N PRO A 52 -4.09 -9.56 -3.85
CA PRO A 52 -4.28 -8.17 -3.48
C PRO A 52 -4.81 -7.97 -2.04
N LEU A 53 -5.30 -9.02 -1.39
CA LEU A 53 -5.70 -9.05 0.03
C LEU A 53 -4.65 -9.67 0.96
N GLY A 54 -3.53 -10.15 0.42
CA GLY A 54 -2.51 -10.89 1.18
C GLY A 54 -2.98 -12.30 1.56
N ASP A 55 -2.24 -12.94 2.46
CA ASP A 55 -2.51 -14.31 2.89
C ASP A 55 -3.73 -14.35 3.83
N ARG A 56 -4.89 -14.68 3.25
CA ARG A 56 -6.14 -14.87 3.99
C ARG A 56 -6.33 -16.31 4.41
N ASP A 57 -6.49 -16.54 5.70
CA ASP A 57 -6.76 -17.87 6.25
C ASP A 57 -8.23 -18.32 6.09
N GLN A 58 -9.18 -17.37 6.08
CA GLN A 58 -10.61 -17.68 6.09
C GLN A 58 -11.34 -17.13 4.86
N PRO A 59 -12.16 -17.97 4.19
CA PRO A 59 -13.05 -17.51 3.13
C PRO A 59 -14.20 -16.67 3.69
N GLY A 60 -14.90 -15.94 2.81
CA GLY A 60 -16.11 -15.20 3.15
C GLY A 60 -15.94 -13.68 3.27
N PRO A 61 -16.98 -12.98 3.78
CA PRO A 61 -16.99 -11.53 3.90
C PRO A 61 -15.85 -11.00 4.78
N VAL A 62 -15.26 -9.88 4.38
CA VAL A 62 -14.16 -9.21 5.09
C VAL A 62 -14.33 -7.70 5.03
N TRP A 63 -14.01 -7.03 6.12
CA TRP A 63 -13.90 -5.57 6.16
C TRP A 63 -12.59 -5.13 5.52
N VAL A 64 -12.70 -4.28 4.50
CA VAL A 64 -11.56 -3.68 3.81
C VAL A 64 -11.65 -2.17 3.85
N THR A 65 -10.51 -1.51 3.75
CA THR A 65 -10.47 -0.04 3.60
C THR A 65 -10.78 0.35 2.16
N ASN A 66 -11.16 1.61 1.95
CA ASN A 66 -11.38 2.15 0.61
C ASN A 66 -10.14 2.04 -0.30
N ALA A 67 -8.91 2.08 0.24
CA ALA A 67 -7.70 1.88 -0.56
C ALA A 67 -7.63 0.47 -1.15
N THR A 68 -7.97 -0.55 -0.35
CA THR A 68 -8.05 -1.95 -0.80
C THR A 68 -9.20 -2.15 -1.77
N LEU A 69 -10.39 -1.63 -1.49
CA LEU A 69 -11.53 -1.73 -2.42
C LEU A 69 -11.20 -1.10 -3.77
N ARG A 70 -10.57 0.07 -3.79
CA ARG A 70 -10.10 0.74 -5.02
C ARG A 70 -9.01 -0.02 -5.76
N LEU A 71 -8.19 -0.82 -5.06
CA LEU A 71 -7.27 -1.75 -5.70
C LEU A 71 -8.07 -2.84 -6.42
N LEU A 72 -8.93 -3.55 -5.69
CA LEU A 72 -9.73 -4.66 -6.22
C LEU A 72 -10.57 -4.25 -7.43
N LEU A 73 -11.32 -3.16 -7.34
CA LEU A 73 -12.15 -2.64 -8.43
C LEU A 73 -11.32 -2.24 -9.66
N ARG A 74 -10.09 -1.75 -9.46
CA ARG A 74 -9.20 -1.36 -10.55
C ARG A 74 -8.71 -2.59 -11.30
N ILE A 75 -8.28 -3.62 -10.58
CA ILE A 75 -7.71 -4.83 -11.18
C ILE A 75 -8.79 -5.79 -11.71
N SER A 76 -10.04 -5.67 -11.23
CA SER A 76 -11.20 -6.31 -11.84
C SER A 76 -11.73 -5.57 -13.07
N GLY A 77 -11.34 -4.30 -13.22
CA GLY A 77 -11.77 -3.47 -14.35
C GLY A 77 -11.25 -3.99 -15.70
N PRO A 78 -11.86 -3.57 -16.82
CA PRO A 78 -11.62 -4.12 -18.16
C PRO A 78 -10.18 -3.95 -18.66
N LYS A 79 -9.43 -3.00 -18.08
CA LYS A 79 -8.01 -2.78 -18.40
C LYS A 79 -7.12 -3.94 -17.92
N HIS A 80 -7.51 -4.61 -16.85
CA HIS A 80 -6.70 -5.60 -16.16
C HIS A 80 -7.34 -6.99 -16.20
N GLY A 81 -8.63 -7.10 -15.85
CA GLY A 81 -9.39 -8.35 -15.90
C GLY A 81 -8.80 -9.49 -15.06
N LEU A 82 -8.16 -9.17 -13.92
CA LEU A 82 -7.43 -10.16 -13.11
C LEU A 82 -8.31 -10.95 -12.14
N LEU A 83 -9.48 -10.42 -11.78
CA LEU A 83 -10.52 -11.12 -11.03
C LEU A 83 -11.89 -10.51 -11.35
N ASP A 84 -12.97 -11.18 -10.96
CA ASP A 84 -14.29 -10.57 -10.97
C ASP A 84 -14.41 -9.49 -9.89
N PRO A 85 -15.23 -8.43 -10.07
CA PRO A 85 -15.43 -7.41 -9.04
C PRO A 85 -15.94 -8.02 -7.72
N PRO A 86 -15.46 -7.55 -6.55
CA PRO A 86 -15.95 -8.03 -5.27
C PRO A 86 -17.43 -7.66 -5.06
N VAL A 87 -18.18 -8.51 -4.38
CA VAL A 87 -19.54 -8.19 -3.92
C VAL A 87 -19.43 -7.25 -2.72
N ILE A 88 -20.03 -6.07 -2.82
CA ILE A 88 -20.08 -5.10 -1.73
C ILE A 88 -21.41 -5.24 -0.98
N HIS A 89 -21.33 -5.47 0.33
CA HIS A 89 -22.51 -5.68 1.18
C HIS A 89 -22.94 -4.40 1.88
N GLU A 90 -22.00 -3.71 2.50
CA GLU A 90 -22.23 -2.45 3.21
C GLU A 90 -20.96 -1.62 3.31
N SER A 91 -21.13 -0.33 3.57
CA SER A 91 -20.05 0.64 3.65
C SER A 91 -20.32 1.66 4.75
N TRP A 92 -19.25 2.04 5.46
CA TRP A 92 -19.21 3.19 6.36
C TRP A 92 -18.27 4.22 5.76
N THR A 93 -18.83 5.27 5.14
CA THR A 93 -18.04 6.26 4.40
C THR A 93 -18.49 7.68 4.68
N SER A 94 -17.60 8.64 4.47
CA SER A 94 -17.95 10.06 4.36
C SER A 94 -17.42 10.64 3.06
N GLY A 95 -17.75 11.90 2.76
CA GLY A 95 -16.99 12.68 1.79
C GLY A 95 -15.50 12.60 2.10
N ALA A 96 -14.67 12.58 1.06
CA ALA A 96 -13.24 12.33 1.17
C ALA A 96 -12.41 13.24 0.28
N THR A 97 -11.12 13.34 0.59
CA THR A 97 -10.15 14.11 -0.21
C THR A 97 -8.79 13.43 -0.17
N GLU A 98 -8.06 13.48 -1.28
CA GLU A 98 -6.65 13.07 -1.35
C GLU A 98 -5.68 14.18 -0.92
N ASN A 99 -6.19 15.41 -0.72
CA ASN A 99 -5.35 16.58 -0.48
C ASN A 99 -5.12 16.87 1.01
N PHE A 100 -5.77 16.13 1.93
CA PHE A 100 -5.74 16.47 3.36
C PHE A 100 -4.31 16.51 3.92
N LEU A 101 -3.50 15.50 3.59
CA LEU A 101 -2.11 15.39 4.05
C LEU A 101 -1.09 15.80 2.97
N ASP A 102 -1.52 16.35 1.83
CA ASP A 102 -0.63 16.57 0.69
C ASP A 102 0.42 17.66 0.96
N ALA A 103 0.07 18.71 1.72
CA ALA A 103 1.03 19.72 2.14
C ALA A 103 2.12 19.12 3.04
N LEU A 104 1.73 18.37 4.08
CA LEU A 104 2.66 17.66 4.97
C LEU A 104 3.55 16.69 4.17
N ARG A 105 2.95 15.91 3.27
CA ARG A 105 3.65 14.96 2.40
C ARG A 105 4.72 15.66 1.56
N LYS A 106 4.37 16.76 0.89
CA LYS A 106 5.29 17.54 0.06
C LYS A 106 6.43 18.12 0.89
N THR A 107 6.13 18.72 2.04
CA THR A 107 7.15 19.27 2.95
C THR A 107 8.13 18.21 3.42
N LEU A 108 7.64 17.07 3.91
CA LEU A 108 8.51 15.98 4.37
C LEU A 108 9.28 15.32 3.23
N THR A 109 8.70 15.26 2.02
CA THR A 109 9.39 14.77 0.82
C THR A 109 10.56 15.69 0.46
N ALA A 110 10.33 17.00 0.38
CA ALA A 110 11.36 17.97 0.07
C ALA A 110 12.50 17.95 1.12
N ALA A 111 12.15 17.96 2.41
CA ALA A 111 13.15 17.89 3.48
C ALA A 111 13.97 16.57 3.41
N ARG A 112 13.32 15.45 3.08
CA ARG A 112 14.00 14.17 2.91
C ARG A 112 14.94 14.18 1.70
N GLU A 113 14.54 14.81 0.60
CA GLU A 113 15.36 14.94 -0.61
C GLU A 113 16.60 15.81 -0.35
N THR A 114 16.45 16.94 0.34
CA THR A 114 17.58 17.78 0.80
C THR A 114 18.54 16.98 1.67
N ALA A 115 18.04 16.26 2.69
CA ALA A 115 18.88 15.44 3.56
C ALA A 115 19.65 14.35 2.81
N ILE A 116 19.05 13.75 1.76
CA ILE A 116 19.76 12.80 0.89
C ILE A 116 20.85 13.49 0.07
N ALA A 117 20.58 14.67 -0.48
CA ALA A 117 21.52 15.40 -1.32
C ALA A 117 22.73 15.91 -0.54
N GLU A 118 22.54 16.24 0.74
CA GLU A 118 23.58 16.74 1.65
C GLU A 118 24.27 15.63 2.45
N ASP A 119 23.88 14.37 2.25
CA ASP A 119 24.30 13.21 3.06
C ASP A 119 24.07 13.39 4.58
N ASP A 120 23.05 14.18 4.94
CA ASP A 120 22.62 14.39 6.32
C ASP A 120 21.79 13.19 6.81
N THR A 121 22.53 12.19 7.30
CA THR A 121 21.94 10.95 7.83
C THR A 121 21.04 11.17 9.04
N ILE A 122 21.32 12.18 9.87
CA ILE A 122 20.54 12.47 11.09
C ILE A 122 19.18 12.99 10.68
N THR A 123 19.14 14.06 9.87
CA THR A 123 17.88 14.65 9.41
C THR A 123 17.06 13.63 8.62
N PHE A 124 17.71 12.81 7.79
CA PHE A 124 17.05 11.73 7.06
C PHE A 124 16.31 10.74 7.99
N GLU A 125 16.99 10.24 9.02
CA GLU A 125 16.38 9.28 9.96
C GLU A 125 15.30 9.95 10.84
N TYR A 126 15.49 11.21 11.22
CA TYR A 126 14.47 11.97 11.94
C TYR A 126 13.19 12.14 11.11
N ILE A 127 13.29 12.54 9.84
CA ILE A 127 12.12 12.67 8.95
C ILE A 127 11.41 11.33 8.79
N LYS A 128 12.18 10.24 8.65
CA LYS A 128 11.64 8.87 8.60
C LYS A 128 10.84 8.51 9.85
N ALA A 129 11.40 8.80 11.03
CA ALA A 129 10.73 8.58 12.30
C ALA A 129 9.47 9.44 12.43
N MET A 130 9.50 10.70 11.97
CA MET A 130 8.37 11.63 12.06
C MET A 130 7.12 11.11 11.37
N TYR A 131 7.18 10.77 10.08
CA TYR A 131 5.96 10.30 9.38
C TYR A 131 5.53 8.92 9.88
N SER A 132 6.48 8.04 10.24
CA SER A 132 6.15 6.71 10.77
C SER A 132 5.41 6.82 12.11
N LYS A 133 5.91 7.69 13.00
CA LYS A 133 5.27 7.96 14.29
C LYS A 133 3.91 8.62 14.11
N PHE A 134 3.80 9.65 13.27
CA PHE A 134 2.54 10.33 12.98
C PHE A 134 1.42 9.35 12.57
N ILE A 135 1.72 8.43 11.65
CA ILE A 135 0.75 7.42 11.20
C ILE A 135 0.44 6.43 12.33
N SER A 136 1.44 5.91 13.03
CA SER A 136 1.20 4.94 14.11
C SER A 136 0.40 5.52 15.29
N THR A 137 0.53 6.81 15.57
CA THR A 137 -0.15 7.45 16.71
C THR A 137 -1.51 8.04 16.37
N MET A 138 -1.95 7.99 15.11
CA MET A 138 -3.26 8.49 14.71
C MET A 138 -4.39 7.47 14.89
N GLY A 139 -4.07 6.18 15.14
CA GLY A 139 -5.06 5.13 15.32
C GLY A 139 -5.77 5.23 16.65
N GLU A 140 -5.25 4.47 17.62
CA GLU A 140 -5.55 4.66 19.05
C GLU A 140 -4.22 4.72 19.79
N SER A 141 -3.95 5.85 20.42
CA SER A 141 -2.73 6.04 21.20
C SER A 141 -3.07 6.72 22.52
N VAL A 142 -2.63 6.13 23.63
CA VAL A 142 -2.73 6.75 24.96
C VAL A 142 -1.92 8.04 25.06
N HIS A 143 -0.96 8.24 24.16
CA HIS A 143 -0.07 9.41 24.13
C HIS A 143 -0.57 10.53 23.19
N ASN A 144 -1.44 10.23 22.23
CA ASN A 144 -1.97 11.21 21.28
C ASN A 144 -3.50 11.28 21.41
N ARG A 145 -3.97 12.28 22.16
CA ARG A 145 -5.41 12.51 22.41
C ARG A 145 -6.00 13.59 21.51
N GLU A 146 -5.16 14.29 20.74
CA GLU A 146 -5.58 15.42 19.90
C GLU A 146 -6.17 14.94 18.56
N MET A 147 -5.70 13.80 18.05
CA MET A 147 -6.20 13.20 16.81
C MET A 147 -6.35 11.69 16.94
N VAL A 148 -7.60 11.22 16.87
CA VAL A 148 -7.98 9.80 16.90
C VAL A 148 -8.75 9.48 15.61
N ARG A 149 -8.05 8.92 14.63
CA ARG A 149 -8.51 8.57 13.28
C ARG A 149 -8.00 7.18 12.88
N PRO A 150 -8.50 6.11 13.52
CA PRO A 150 -8.15 4.72 13.16
C PRO A 150 -8.48 4.39 11.71
N ASP A 151 -9.56 4.96 11.18
CA ASP A 151 -9.92 4.85 9.77
C ASP A 151 -8.81 5.39 8.84
N TRP A 152 -8.22 6.54 9.16
CA TRP A 152 -7.11 7.09 8.38
C TRP A 152 -5.85 6.22 8.47
N MET A 153 -5.50 5.76 9.67
CA MET A 153 -4.35 4.87 9.87
C MET A 153 -4.48 3.64 8.97
N HIS A 154 -5.61 2.93 9.04
CA HIS A 154 -5.83 1.73 8.24
C HIS A 154 -5.85 2.03 6.74
N ILE A 155 -6.49 3.12 6.30
CA ILE A 155 -6.51 3.52 4.88
C ILE A 155 -5.08 3.79 4.37
N ILE A 156 -4.24 4.50 5.14
CA ILE A 156 -2.86 4.80 4.75
C ILE A 156 -2.01 3.52 4.67
N HIS A 157 -2.16 2.61 5.63
CA HIS A 157 -1.48 1.31 5.60
C HIS A 157 -1.88 0.48 4.37
N SER A 158 -3.18 0.36 4.10
CA SER A 158 -3.68 -0.32 2.91
C SER A 158 -3.25 0.37 1.61
N GLN A 159 -3.12 1.70 1.61
CA GLN A 159 -2.63 2.44 0.44
C GLN A 159 -1.14 2.16 0.17
N ALA A 160 -0.32 2.01 1.22
CA ALA A 160 1.07 1.61 1.07
C ALA A 160 1.17 0.21 0.44
N TYR A 161 0.37 -0.75 0.92
CA TYR A 161 0.28 -2.08 0.32
C TYR A 161 -0.20 -2.03 -1.14
N ALA A 162 -1.25 -1.27 -1.44
CA ALA A 162 -1.76 -1.12 -2.81
C ALA A 162 -0.73 -0.49 -3.76
N ASN A 163 0.10 0.43 -3.28
CA ASN A 163 1.20 1.00 -4.04
C ASN A 163 2.29 -0.05 -4.33
N LEU A 164 2.64 -0.89 -3.35
CA LEU A 164 3.57 -2.00 -3.52
C LEU A 164 3.03 -3.03 -4.51
N TRP A 165 1.73 -3.38 -4.41
CA TRP A 165 1.07 -4.27 -5.36
C TRP A 165 1.14 -3.72 -6.79
N GLY A 166 0.91 -2.41 -6.97
CA GLY A 166 1.08 -1.75 -8.26
C GLY A 166 2.51 -1.86 -8.82
N LYS A 167 3.53 -1.85 -7.96
CA LYS A 167 4.93 -2.10 -8.38
C LYS A 167 5.15 -3.56 -8.75
N ALA A 168 4.61 -4.51 -7.98
CA ALA A 168 4.67 -5.93 -8.33
C ALA A 168 4.03 -6.20 -9.70
N TYR A 169 2.84 -5.63 -9.94
CA TYR A 169 2.18 -5.71 -11.24
C TYR A 169 3.03 -5.10 -12.36
N LYS A 170 3.64 -3.92 -12.15
CA LYS A 170 4.55 -3.31 -13.12
C LYS A 170 5.79 -4.20 -13.41
N ALA A 171 6.36 -4.83 -12.38
CA ALA A 171 7.48 -5.75 -12.53
C ALA A 171 7.09 -6.98 -13.37
N HIS A 172 5.93 -7.57 -13.07
CA HIS A 172 5.38 -8.68 -13.84
C HIS A 172 5.13 -8.33 -15.30
N GLN A 173 4.55 -7.15 -15.58
CA GLN A 173 4.35 -6.67 -16.95
C GLN A 173 5.65 -6.45 -17.73
N ALA A 174 6.76 -6.22 -17.03
CA ALA A 174 8.08 -6.07 -17.63
C ALA A 174 8.84 -7.41 -17.76
N GLY A 175 8.19 -8.54 -17.45
CA GLY A 175 8.76 -9.88 -17.60
C GLY A 175 9.62 -10.35 -16.42
N LEU A 176 9.55 -9.68 -15.27
CA LEU A 176 10.16 -10.18 -14.03
C LEU A 176 9.19 -11.15 -13.33
N ASP A 177 9.70 -12.22 -12.74
CA ASP A 177 8.87 -13.07 -11.88
C ASP A 177 8.75 -12.43 -10.50
N VAL A 178 7.52 -12.21 -10.04
CA VAL A 178 7.24 -11.75 -8.68
C VAL A 178 7.19 -12.97 -7.77
N ILE A 179 8.15 -13.07 -6.85
CA ILE A 179 8.27 -14.20 -5.92
C ILE A 179 7.46 -13.96 -4.66
N ALA A 180 7.57 -12.77 -4.07
CA ALA A 180 6.86 -12.42 -2.85
C ALA A 180 6.70 -10.90 -2.70
N MET A 181 5.66 -10.52 -1.98
CA MET A 181 5.51 -9.21 -1.36
C MET A 181 5.47 -9.40 0.15
N MET A 182 6.26 -8.64 0.89
CA MET A 182 6.27 -8.72 2.36
C MET A 182 6.06 -7.33 2.95
N GLY A 183 5.20 -7.24 3.97
CA GLY A 183 4.84 -5.96 4.58
C GLY A 183 4.27 -4.96 3.56
N THR A 184 4.72 -3.71 3.64
CA THR A 184 4.24 -2.60 2.79
C THR A 184 5.31 -2.03 1.85
N ASP A 185 6.54 -2.51 1.96
CA ASP A 185 7.71 -1.96 1.28
C ASP A 185 8.62 -3.02 0.63
N GLU A 186 8.45 -4.31 0.91
CA GLU A 186 9.36 -5.34 0.38
C GLU A 186 8.78 -6.07 -0.85
N LEU A 187 9.54 -6.07 -1.95
CA LEU A 187 9.19 -6.76 -3.19
C LEU A 187 10.34 -7.68 -3.63
N HIS A 188 10.08 -8.96 -3.76
CA HIS A 188 11.02 -9.99 -4.16
C HIS A 188 10.74 -10.41 -5.60
N VAL A 189 11.76 -10.32 -6.46
CA VAL A 189 11.66 -10.63 -7.89
C VAL A 189 12.89 -11.40 -8.38
N THR A 190 12.73 -12.15 -9.46
CA THR A 190 13.84 -12.69 -10.26
C THR A 190 14.08 -11.80 -11.48
N GLY A 191 15.32 -11.81 -12.01
CA GLY A 191 15.72 -11.00 -13.17
C GLY A 191 16.29 -9.63 -12.81
N ASP A 192 16.69 -8.86 -13.83
CA ASP A 192 17.25 -7.51 -13.63
C ASP A 192 16.12 -6.49 -13.39
N TRP A 193 15.89 -6.15 -12.13
CA TRP A 193 14.84 -5.21 -11.73
C TRP A 193 15.14 -3.75 -12.12
N ARG A 194 16.41 -3.41 -12.39
CA ARG A 194 16.84 -2.03 -12.70
C ARG A 194 16.31 -1.54 -14.04
N GLN A 195 15.94 -2.45 -14.93
CA GLN A 195 15.23 -2.10 -16.17
C GLN A 195 13.81 -1.54 -15.91
N VAL A 196 13.22 -1.79 -14.74
CA VAL A 196 11.84 -1.41 -14.40
C VAL A 196 11.78 -0.24 -13.42
N PHE A 197 12.72 -0.20 -12.46
CA PHE A 197 12.76 0.79 -11.40
C PHE A 197 14.15 1.44 -11.29
N PRO A 198 14.22 2.78 -11.18
CA PRO A 198 15.49 3.43 -10.92
C PRO A 198 16.00 3.07 -9.53
N GLU A 199 17.29 2.77 -9.43
CA GLU A 199 17.97 2.51 -8.16
C GLU A 199 18.26 3.81 -7.40
N GLY A 200 18.07 3.79 -6.08
CA GLY A 200 18.47 4.89 -5.21
C GLY A 200 17.62 5.00 -3.95
N ARG A 201 17.70 6.15 -3.27
CA ARG A 201 17.02 6.43 -1.98
C ARG A 201 15.81 7.35 -2.11
N GLY A 202 15.58 7.96 -3.28
CA GLY A 202 14.44 8.83 -3.56
C GLY A 202 13.11 8.11 -3.49
N VAL A 203 12.01 8.86 -3.33
CA VAL A 203 10.66 8.31 -3.09
C VAL A 203 10.15 7.42 -4.24
N ALA A 204 10.51 7.75 -5.49
CA ALA A 204 10.18 6.94 -6.66
C ALA A 204 11.17 5.79 -6.94
N GLN A 205 12.33 5.81 -6.29
CA GLN A 205 13.42 4.85 -6.49
C GLN A 205 13.26 3.63 -5.58
N MET A 206 13.92 2.53 -5.96
CA MET A 206 14.00 1.32 -5.14
C MET A 206 15.45 1.03 -4.78
N LYS A 207 15.67 0.26 -3.73
CA LYS A 207 17.01 -0.16 -3.30
C LYS A 207 17.03 -1.65 -2.99
N ILE A 208 18.22 -2.24 -3.03
CA ILE A 208 18.41 -3.58 -2.49
C ILE A 208 18.24 -3.52 -0.97
N LYS A 209 17.48 -4.47 -0.44
CA LYS A 209 17.39 -4.69 1.00
C LYS A 209 18.47 -5.70 1.36
N HIS A 210 19.45 -5.28 2.14
CA HIS A 210 20.41 -6.18 2.76
C HIS A 210 19.92 -6.43 4.19
N SER A 211 19.67 -7.68 4.55
CA SER A 211 19.33 -8.05 5.94
C SER A 211 20.57 -8.57 6.64
N ASP A 212 20.84 -8.11 7.87
CA ASP A 212 21.94 -8.65 8.69
C ASP A 212 21.63 -10.04 9.28
N ALA A 213 20.39 -10.53 9.17
CA ALA A 213 20.04 -11.93 9.43
C ALA A 213 18.69 -12.29 8.78
N LYS A 214 18.66 -13.45 8.09
CA LYS A 214 17.47 -14.26 7.72
C LYS A 214 16.48 -13.80 6.62
N ALA A 215 16.65 -12.66 5.94
CA ALA A 215 15.74 -12.28 4.84
C ALA A 215 16.36 -12.30 3.44
N SER A 216 17.67 -12.51 3.30
CA SER A 216 18.24 -13.06 2.07
C SER A 216 17.99 -14.57 2.05
N GLY A 217 16.72 -14.98 1.96
CA GLY A 217 16.41 -16.37 1.68
C GLY A 217 17.01 -16.72 0.32
N GLU A 218 17.96 -17.64 0.29
CA GLU A 218 18.21 -18.41 -0.93
C GLU A 218 16.89 -19.11 -1.25
N TYR A 219 16.10 -18.54 -2.16
CA TYR A 219 14.95 -19.24 -2.69
C TYR A 219 15.49 -20.34 -3.60
N THR A 220 15.40 -21.59 -3.16
CA THR A 220 15.65 -22.72 -4.06
C THR A 220 14.48 -22.75 -5.07
N ILE A 221 14.71 -22.23 -6.27
CA ILE A 221 13.75 -22.36 -7.37
C ILE A 221 13.77 -23.83 -7.80
N GLY A 222 12.84 -24.62 -7.25
CA GLY A 222 12.55 -25.95 -7.78
C GLY A 222 12.02 -25.80 -9.20
N THR A 223 12.78 -26.25 -10.18
CA THR A 223 12.32 -26.34 -11.57
C THR A 223 11.24 -27.41 -11.60
N ALA A 224 9.98 -27.02 -11.73
CA ALA A 224 8.92 -27.96 -12.07
C ALA A 224 9.24 -28.51 -13.48
N ALA A 225 9.66 -29.78 -13.55
CA ALA A 225 9.81 -30.47 -14.81
C ALA A 225 8.47 -30.47 -15.54
N ARG A 226 8.53 -30.16 -16.85
CA ARG A 226 7.39 -30.05 -17.77
C ARG A 226 6.52 -31.30 -17.81
#